data_AF-A0A5B8K5P4-F1
#
_entry.id   AF-A0A5B8K5P4-F1
#
_cell.length_a   1.000
_cell.length_b   1.000
_cell.length_c   1.000
_cell.angle_alpha   90.00
_cell.angle_beta   90.00
_cell.angle_gamma   90.00
#
_symmetry.space_group_name_H-M   'P 1'
#
loop_
_entity.id
_entity.type
_entity.pdbx_description
1 polymer ?
#
loop_
_entity_poly.entity_id
_entity_poly.type
_entity_poly.pdbx_seq_one_letter_code
_entity_poly.pdbx_strand_id
1 'polypeptide(L)'
;MNHWIYLFGLVICVILGIVCLLIYPICMKKMRNYKQAQMNEYKKNHPKSNITDYKSTGMYVPSSLRALYNSPLILSIVFFIIAFGFLFKLIS
;
A
#
# COMPACT_ATOMS: atom_id res chain seq x y z
N MET A 1 -9.01 -35.08 -2.56
CA MET A 1 -8.26 -33.88 -3.04
C MET A 1 -6.97 -33.83 -2.23
N ASN A 2 -5.81 -33.67 -2.85
CA ASN A 2 -4.53 -33.87 -2.15
C ASN A 2 -4.28 -32.71 -1.17
N HIS A 3 -4.26 -32.96 0.15
CA HIS A 3 -4.12 -31.93 1.19
C HIS A 3 -2.88 -31.04 1.00
N TRP A 4 -1.85 -31.58 0.35
CA TRP A 4 -0.64 -30.86 -0.06
C TRP A 4 -0.89 -29.61 -0.90
N ILE A 5 -1.93 -29.61 -1.75
CA ILE A 5 -2.26 -28.46 -2.60
C ILE A 5 -2.72 -27.28 -1.73
N TYR A 6 -3.54 -27.55 -0.71
CA TYR A 6 -4.01 -26.52 0.21
C TYR A 6 -2.90 -26.01 1.12
N LEU A 7 -2.03 -26.90 1.60
CA LEU A 7 -0.87 -26.53 2.40
C LEU A 7 0.09 -25.62 1.61
N PHE A 8 0.37 -25.97 0.36
CA PHE A 8 1.22 -25.17 -0.51
C PHE A 8 0.59 -23.80 -0.82
N GLY A 9 -0.70 -23.77 -1.16
CA GLY A 9 -1.44 -22.54 -1.39
C GLY A 9 -1.46 -21.61 -0.17
N LEU A 10 -1.65 -22.18 1.03
CA LEU A 10 -1.59 -21.47 2.30
C LEU A 10 -0.23 -20.79 2.50
N VAL A 11 0.86 -21.56 2.40
CA VAL A 11 2.22 -21.06 2.62
C VAL A 11 2.56 -19.94 1.64
N ILE A 12 2.27 -20.13 0.35
CA ILE A 12 2.53 -19.10 -0.67
C ILE A 12 1.74 -17.82 -0.37
N CYS A 13 0.44 -17.92 -0.08
CA CYS A 13 -0.39 -16.75 0.17
C CYS A 13 0.08 -15.99 1.42
N VAL A 14 0.48 -16.70 2.47
CA VAL A 14 1.04 -16.07 3.68
C VAL A 14 2.34 -15.33 3.36
N ILE A 15 3.27 -15.95 2.62
CA ILE A 15 4.54 -15.32 2.24
C ILE A 15 4.28 -14.06 1.40
N LEU A 16 3.41 -14.14 0.38
CA LEU A 16 3.06 -13.00 -0.45
C LEU A 16 2.39 -11.88 0.36
N GLY A 17 1.48 -12.24 1.27
CA GLY A 17 0.82 -11.30 2.18
C GLY A 17 1.82 -10.54 3.06
N ILE A 18 2.82 -11.23 3.61
CA ILE A 18 3.89 -10.64 4.41
C ILE A 18 4.80 -9.74 3.57
N VAL A 19 5.23 -10.21 2.38
CA VAL A 19 6.06 -9.42 1.45
C VAL A 19 5.36 -8.11 1.10
N CYS A 20 4.06 -8.14 0.82
CA CYS A 20 3.27 -6.95 0.58
C CYS A 20 3.25 -5.96 1.77
N LEU A 21 3.14 -6.45 3.02
CA LEU A 21 3.24 -5.60 4.21
C LEU A 21 4.62 -4.97 4.38
N LEU A 22 5.69 -5.71 4.09
CA LEU A 22 7.06 -5.19 4.17
C LEU A 22 7.32 -4.10 3.12
N ILE A 23 6.69 -4.18 1.95
CA ILE A 23 6.80 -3.18 0.89
C ILE A 23 5.95 -1.94 1.18
N TYR A 24 4.82 -2.06 1.88
CA TYR A 24 3.92 -0.96 2.19
C TYR A 24 4.59 0.31 2.79
N PRO A 25 5.45 0.23 3.82
CA PRO A 25 6.12 1.42 4.37
C PRO A 25 7.02 2.13 3.34
N ILE A 26 7.59 1.39 2.39
CA ILE A 26 8.41 1.93 1.30
C ILE A 26 7.52 2.75 0.36
N CYS A 27 6.35 2.23 -0.02
CA CYS A 27 5.37 2.96 -0.82
C CYS A 27 4.86 4.22 -0.12
N MET A 28 4.60 4.15 1.20
CA MET A 28 4.19 5.30 1.99
C MET A 28 5.29 6.36 2.13
N LYS A 29 6.57 5.96 2.14
CA LYS A 29 7.70 6.90 2.03
C LYS A 29 7.70 7.61 0.68
N LYS A 30 7.49 6.88 -0.43
CA LYS A 30 7.40 7.48 -1.78
C LYS A 30 6.24 8.49 -1.87
N MET A 31 5.07 8.18 -1.32
CA MET A 31 3.94 9.12 -1.29
C MET A 31 4.25 10.40 -0.50
N ARG A 32 4.97 10.30 0.63
CA ARG A 32 5.42 11.47 1.40
C ARG A 32 6.39 12.32 0.60
N ASN A 33 7.36 11.70 -0.07
CA ASN A 33 8.31 12.41 -0.93
C ASN A 33 7.61 13.14 -2.09
N TYR A 34 6.59 12.52 -2.68
CA TYR A 34 5.79 13.15 -3.73
C TYR A 34 5.09 14.42 -3.22
N LYS A 35 4.44 14.35 -2.04
CA LYS A 35 3.81 15.53 -1.42
C LYS A 35 4.83 16.62 -1.10
N GLN A 36 6.02 16.24 -0.65
CA GLN A 36 7.09 17.20 -0.37
C GLN A 36 7.57 17.89 -1.63
N ALA A 37 7.73 17.15 -2.74
CA ALA A 37 8.10 17.73 -4.03
C ALA A 37 7.06 18.74 -4.51
N GLN A 38 5.77 18.40 -4.44
CA GLN A 38 4.67 19.32 -4.75
C GLN A 38 4.70 20.58 -3.86
N MET A 39 4.98 20.43 -2.56
CA MET A 39 5.11 21.58 -1.65
C MET A 39 6.30 22.49 -2.01
N ASN A 40 7.44 21.91 -2.36
CA ASN A 40 8.62 22.67 -2.77
C ASN A 40 8.34 23.49 -4.04
N GLU A 41 7.63 22.90 -5.00
CA GLU A 41 7.22 23.57 -6.23
C GLU A 41 6.17 24.65 -5.96
N TYR A 42 5.20 24.38 -5.10
CA TYR A 42 4.21 25.37 -4.67
C TYR A 42 4.87 26.60 -4.06
N LYS A 43 5.83 26.43 -3.15
CA LYS A 43 6.59 27.52 -2.52
C LYS A 43 7.40 28.34 -3.52
N LYS A 44 7.99 27.67 -4.52
CA LYS A 44 8.72 28.34 -5.61
C LYS A 44 7.80 29.26 -6.41
N ASN A 45 6.58 28.81 -6.70
CA ASN A 45 5.60 29.56 -7.48
C ASN A 45 4.84 30.61 -6.66
N HIS A 46 4.82 30.49 -5.33
CA HIS A 46 4.14 31.40 -4.40
C HIS A 46 5.10 31.89 -3.30
N PRO A 47 6.12 32.69 -3.63
CA PRO A 47 7.15 33.08 -2.67
C PRO A 47 6.64 33.93 -1.49
N LYS A 48 5.47 34.57 -1.63
CA LYS A 48 4.81 35.36 -0.56
C LYS A 48 3.83 34.55 0.29
N SER A 49 3.64 33.26 -0.01
CA SER A 49 2.72 32.40 0.72
C SER A 49 3.33 31.97 2.05
N ASN A 50 2.66 32.30 3.15
CA ASN A 50 2.99 31.80 4.49
C ASN A 50 2.48 30.36 4.74
N ILE A 51 1.92 29.70 3.73
CA ILE A 51 1.39 28.36 3.85
C ILE A 51 2.54 27.35 4.02
N THR A 52 2.57 26.70 5.18
CA THR A 52 3.55 25.66 5.52
C THR A 52 3.00 24.24 5.31
N ASP A 53 1.68 24.08 5.38
CA ASP A 53 1.03 22.77 5.39
C ASP A 53 0.49 22.36 4.02
N TYR A 54 0.68 21.09 3.66
CA TYR A 54 0.17 20.54 2.39
C TYR A 54 -1.35 20.63 2.28
N LYS A 55 -2.07 20.39 3.37
CA LYS A 55 -3.54 20.37 3.36
C LYS A 55 -4.16 21.74 3.04
N SER A 56 -3.51 22.83 3.44
CA SER A 56 -4.02 24.19 3.22
C SER A 56 -3.73 24.73 1.81
N THR A 57 -2.88 24.05 1.03
CA THR A 57 -2.62 24.42 -0.38
C THR A 57 -3.73 23.97 -1.34
N GLY A 58 -4.67 23.13 -0.90
CA GLY A 58 -5.67 22.50 -1.77
C GLY A 58 -5.09 21.46 -2.75
N MET A 59 -3.78 21.22 -2.73
CA MET A 59 -3.14 20.18 -3.52
C MET A 59 -3.56 18.79 -3.06
N TYR A 60 -3.61 17.86 -4.00
CA TYR A 60 -3.93 16.46 -3.73
C TYR A 60 -2.98 15.52 -4.45
N VAL A 61 -2.85 14.31 -3.91
CA VAL A 61 -2.19 13.21 -4.60
C VAL A 61 -3.22 12.60 -5.56
N PRO A 62 -2.91 12.47 -6.86
CA PRO A 62 -3.81 11.88 -7.83
C PRO A 62 -4.34 10.51 -7.36
N SER A 63 -5.59 10.22 -7.67
CA SER A 63 -6.27 8.98 -7.22
C SER A 63 -5.52 7.72 -7.67
N SER A 64 -4.94 7.72 -8.87
CA SER A 64 -4.11 6.62 -9.40
C SER A 64 -2.85 6.38 -8.56
N LEU A 65 -2.14 7.45 -8.19
CA LEU A 65 -0.96 7.39 -7.32
C LEU A 65 -1.33 6.92 -5.91
N ARG A 66 -2.45 7.39 -5.37
CA ARG A 66 -2.98 6.89 -4.09
C ARG A 66 -3.28 5.39 -4.14
N ALA A 67 -3.95 4.93 -5.19
CA ALA A 67 -4.26 3.52 -5.38
C ALA A 67 -2.97 2.69 -5.48
N LEU A 68 -2.00 3.15 -6.27
CA LEU A 68 -0.69 2.51 -6.44
C LEU A 68 0.04 2.37 -5.10
N TYR A 69 0.14 3.44 -4.30
CA TYR A 69 0.87 3.40 -3.04
C TYR A 69 0.17 2.58 -1.94
N ASN A 70 -1.16 2.47 -1.98
CA ASN A 70 -1.92 1.62 -1.06
C ASN A 70 -2.08 0.17 -1.54
N SER A 71 -1.75 -0.12 -2.81
CA SER A 71 -1.90 -1.45 -3.39
C SER A 71 -1.22 -2.57 -2.59
N PRO A 72 -0.02 -2.40 -1.98
CA PRO A 72 0.57 -3.48 -1.19
C PRO A 72 -0.26 -3.82 0.04
N LEU A 73 -0.86 -2.83 0.71
CA LEU A 73 -1.73 -3.08 1.86
C LEU A 73 -2.99 -3.84 1.44
N ILE A 74 -3.62 -3.41 0.34
CA ILE A 74 -4.83 -4.06 -0.20
C ILE A 74 -4.52 -5.51 -0.61
N LEU A 75 -3.45 -5.72 -1.36
CA LEU A 75 -3.02 -7.05 -1.78
C LEU A 75 -2.68 -7.96 -0.61
N SER A 76 -2.05 -7.41 0.44
CA SER A 76 -1.77 -8.16 1.66
C SER A 76 -3.05 -8.69 2.30
N ILE A 77 -4.07 -7.84 2.46
CA ILE A 77 -5.37 -8.24 3.01
C ILE A 77 -6.01 -9.34 2.16
N VAL A 78 -5.99 -9.18 0.83
CA VAL A 78 -6.53 -10.18 -0.10
C VAL A 78 -5.80 -11.53 0.05
N PHE A 79 -4.47 -11.52 0.11
CA PHE A 79 -3.69 -12.75 0.30
C PHE A 79 -3.99 -13.43 1.64
N PHE A 80 -4.20 -12.68 2.72
CA PHE A 80 -4.58 -13.28 4.00
C PHE A 80 -5.99 -13.86 4.01
N ILE A 81 -6.95 -13.25 3.32
CA ILE A 81 -8.29 -13.80 3.14
C ILE A 81 -8.22 -15.14 2.38
N ILE A 82 -7.43 -15.20 1.31
CA ILE A 82 -7.23 -16.42 0.52
C ILE A 82 -6.51 -17.50 1.36
N ALA A 83 -5.47 -17.12 2.10
CA ALA A 83 -4.76 -18.01 3.01
C ALA A 83 -5.71 -18.62 4.06
N PHE A 84 -6.60 -17.81 4.62
CA PHE A 84 -7.62 -18.30 5.56
C PHE A 84 -8.58 -19.31 4.90
N GLY A 85 -8.99 -19.09 3.66
CA GLY A 85 -9.77 -20.06 2.89
C GLY A 85 -9.06 -21.41 2.71
N PHE A 86 -7.75 -21.39 2.42
CA PHE A 86 -6.94 -22.60 2.34
C PHE A 86 -6.79 -23.30 3.69
N LEU A 87 -6.61 -22.53 4.78
CA LEU A 87 -6.54 -23.08 6.14
C LEU A 87 -7.84 -23.80 6.51
N PHE A 88 -9.00 -23.19 6.24
CA PHE A 88 -10.30 -23.81 6.51
C PHE A 88 -10.48 -25.13 5.75
N LYS A 89 -10.07 -25.18 4.48
CA LYS A 89 -10.10 -26.41 3.67
C LYS A 89 -9.10 -27.48 4.08
N LEU A 90 -8.05 -27.11 4.83
CA LEU A 90 -7.07 -28.06 5.35
C LEU A 90 -7.57 -28.75 6.63
N ILE A 91 -8.36 -28.03 7.43
CA ILE A 91 -8.86 -28.49 8.74
C ILE A 91 -10.20 -29.23 8.61
N SER A 92 -11.06 -28.82 7.67
CA SER A 92 -12.33 -29.49 7.36
C SER A 92 -12.13 -30.74 6.50
#